data_AF-A0A8T4IH93-F1
#
_entry.id   AF-A0A8T4IH93-F1
#
_cell.length_a   1.000
_cell.length_b   1.000
_cell.length_c   1.000
_cell.angle_alpha   90.00
_cell.angle_beta   90.00
_cell.angle_gamma   90.00
#
_symmetry.space_group_name_H-M   'P 1'
#
loop_
_entity.id
_entity.type
_entity.pdbx_description
1 polymer ?
#
loop_
_entity_poly.entity_id
_entity_poly.type
_entity_poly.pdbx_seq_one_letter_code
_entity_poly.pdbx_strand_id
1 'polypeptide(L)'
;MKARRILQFAIGIVLLLAVAGFTYVRSMTPKLELGVGYAARVACGCRYIEGRPLNSCPTDFEPGMEPIRLKDDPATRTVTAYVPLIASRSATFDPVLGCQPQPFKGTPLKVHDAKP
;
A
#
# COMPACT_ATOMS: atom_id res chain seq x y z
N MET A 1 32.32 11.01 -33.66
CA MET A 1 31.12 10.25 -34.11
C MET A 1 30.80 9.02 -33.26
N LYS A 2 31.75 8.17 -32.87
CA LYS A 2 31.51 6.98 -32.01
C LYS A 2 30.95 7.33 -30.62
N ALA A 3 31.51 8.33 -29.93
CA ALA A 3 31.06 8.76 -28.60
C ALA A 3 29.60 9.24 -28.57
N ARG A 4 29.16 9.95 -29.61
CA ARG A 4 27.77 10.41 -29.74
C ARG A 4 26.79 9.25 -29.95
N ARG A 5 27.19 8.22 -30.71
CA ARG A 5 26.38 6.99 -30.86
C ARG A 5 26.29 6.19 -29.56
N ILE A 6 27.40 6.04 -28.83
CA ILE A 6 27.39 5.34 -27.53
C ILE A 6 26.49 6.06 -26.53
N LEU A 7 26.58 7.40 -26.46
CA LEU A 7 25.70 8.20 -25.61
C LEU A 7 24.22 8.04 -25.99
N GLN A 8 23.90 8.03 -27.29
CA GLN A 8 22.53 7.80 -27.77
C GLN A 8 22.01 6.41 -27.39
N PHE A 9 22.83 5.36 -27.50
CA PHE A 9 22.45 4.01 -27.06
C PHE A 9 22.24 3.93 -25.55
N ALA A 10 23.14 4.54 -24.76
CA ALA A 10 23.00 4.58 -23.31
C ALA A 10 21.69 5.28 -22.89
N ILE A 11 21.38 6.43 -23.49
CA ILE A 11 20.11 7.14 -23.26
C ILE A 11 18.91 6.28 -23.66
N GLY A 12 18.98 5.62 -24.83
CA GLY A 12 17.92 4.74 -25.30
C GLY A 12 17.65 3.58 -24.34
N ILE A 13 18.69 2.95 -23.80
CA ILE A 13 18.58 1.87 -22.81
C ILE A 13 17.98 2.39 -21.50
N VAL A 14 18.46 3.53 -20.99
CA VAL A 14 17.92 4.14 -19.76
C VAL A 14 16.43 4.47 -19.91
N LEU A 15 16.02 5.04 -21.04
CA LEU A 15 14.62 5.32 -21.32
C LEU A 15 13.79 4.03 -21.39
N LEU A 16 14.30 2.99 -22.03
CA LEU A 16 13.61 1.70 -22.12
C LEU A 16 13.42 1.06 -20.74
N LEU A 17 14.46 1.07 -19.89
CA LEU A 17 14.39 0.59 -18.51
C LEU A 17 13.41 1.41 -17.67
N ALA A 18 13.40 2.75 -17.84
CA ALA A 18 12.47 3.62 -17.13
C ALA A 18 11.00 3.34 -17.53
N VAL A 19 10.72 3.16 -18.82
CA VAL A 19 9.39 2.80 -19.31
C VAL A 19 8.96 1.43 -18.79
N ALA A 20 9.84 0.42 -18.87
CA ALA A 20 9.56 -0.92 -18.36
C ALA A 20 9.30 -0.93 -16.84
N GLY A 21 10.10 -0.20 -16.07
CA GLY A 21 9.90 -0.04 -14.63
C GLY A 21 8.57 0.66 -14.31
N PHE A 22 8.23 1.74 -15.04
CA PHE A 22 6.99 2.47 -14.84
C PHE A 22 5.75 1.61 -15.13
N THR A 23 5.74 0.87 -16.25
CA THR A 23 4.61 -0.01 -16.60
C THR A 23 4.45 -1.15 -15.61
N TYR A 24 5.56 -1.72 -15.14
CA TYR A 24 5.56 -2.77 -14.12
C TYR A 24 4.98 -2.28 -12.78
N VAL A 25 5.45 -1.13 -12.27
CA VAL A 25 4.94 -0.55 -11.03
C VAL A 25 3.44 -0.26 -11.14
N ARG A 26 3.01 0.34 -12.26
CA ARG A 26 1.59 0.64 -12.52
C ARG A 26 0.71 -0.62 -12.53
N SER A 27 1.22 -1.73 -13.05
CA SER A 27 0.53 -3.03 -13.03
C SER A 27 0.39 -3.60 -11.61
N MET A 28 1.38 -3.33 -10.74
CA MET A 28 1.37 -3.81 -9.35
C MET A 28 0.61 -2.90 -8.38
N THR A 29 0.38 -1.63 -8.72
CA THR A 29 -0.29 -0.65 -7.83
C THR A 29 -1.59 -1.17 -7.21
N PRO A 30 -2.54 -1.78 -7.94
CA PRO A 30 -3.79 -2.26 -7.34
C PRO A 30 -3.58 -3.33 -6.27
N LYS A 31 -2.62 -4.25 -6.49
CA LYS A 31 -2.27 -5.28 -5.51
C LYS A 31 -1.65 -4.66 -4.25
N LEU A 32 -0.78 -3.68 -4.44
CA LEU A 32 -0.15 -2.96 -3.33
C LEU A 32 -1.15 -2.10 -2.56
N GLU A 33 -2.13 -1.48 -3.23
CA GLU A 33 -3.23 -0.76 -2.57
C GLU A 33 -4.08 -1.67 -1.68
N LEU A 34 -4.38 -2.88 -2.16
CA LEU A 34 -5.05 -3.90 -1.36
C LEU A 34 -4.19 -4.32 -0.16
N GLY A 35 -2.91 -4.61 -0.39
CA GLY A 35 -1.96 -5.00 0.64
C GLY A 35 -1.81 -3.96 1.75
N VAL A 36 -1.62 -2.67 1.40
CA VAL A 36 -1.52 -1.61 2.41
C VAL A 36 -2.85 -1.35 3.11
N GLY A 37 -4.00 -1.52 2.43
CA GLY A 37 -5.31 -1.42 3.07
C GLY A 37 -5.52 -2.50 4.13
N TYR A 38 -5.14 -3.73 3.81
CA TYR A 38 -5.17 -4.86 4.74
C TYR A 38 -4.18 -4.66 5.89
N ALA A 39 -2.92 -4.31 5.60
CA ALA A 39 -1.88 -4.04 6.59
C ALA A 39 -2.31 -2.97 7.59
N ALA A 40 -2.93 -1.87 7.12
CA ALA A 40 -3.41 -0.81 7.99
C ALA A 40 -4.47 -1.31 8.98
N ARG A 41 -5.40 -2.15 8.51
CA ARG A 41 -6.46 -2.72 9.37
C ARG A 41 -5.88 -3.69 10.40
N VAL A 42 -4.99 -4.59 10.00
CA VAL A 42 -4.33 -5.55 10.90
C VAL A 42 -3.48 -4.81 11.95
N ALA A 43 -2.63 -3.88 11.51
CA ALA A 43 -1.77 -3.12 12.40
C ALA A 43 -2.59 -2.23 13.36
N CYS A 44 -3.71 -1.66 12.93
CA CYS A 44 -4.63 -0.96 13.82
C CYS A 44 -5.19 -1.90 14.91
N GLY A 45 -5.60 -3.12 14.55
CA GLY A 45 -6.10 -4.11 15.50
C GLY A 45 -5.04 -4.47 16.54
N CYS A 46 -3.85 -4.86 16.08
CA CYS A 46 -2.68 -5.11 16.91
C CYS A 46 -2.38 -3.94 17.87
N ARG A 47 -2.44 -2.70 17.39
CA ARG A 47 -2.07 -1.51 18.18
C ARG A 47 -3.13 -1.07 19.18
N TYR A 48 -4.41 -1.04 18.78
CA TYR A 48 -5.49 -0.39 19.53
C TYR A 48 -6.51 -1.35 20.13
N ILE A 49 -6.62 -2.57 19.60
CA ILE A 49 -7.48 -3.62 20.18
C ILE A 49 -6.65 -4.50 21.12
N GLU A 50 -5.49 -4.98 20.67
CA GLU A 50 -4.62 -5.84 21.48
C GLU A 50 -3.67 -5.05 22.40
N GLY A 51 -3.43 -3.77 22.09
CA GLY A 51 -2.56 -2.90 22.90
C GLY A 51 -1.07 -3.15 22.72
N ARG A 52 -0.65 -3.86 21.66
CA ARG A 52 0.75 -4.14 21.37
C ARG A 52 1.45 -2.91 20.79
N PRO A 53 2.79 -2.78 20.94
CA PRO A 53 3.52 -1.70 20.31
C PRO A 53 3.52 -1.86 18.78
N LEU A 54 3.45 -0.75 18.03
CA LEU A 54 3.30 -0.78 16.57
C LEU A 54 4.40 -1.59 15.87
N ASN A 55 5.62 -1.56 16.40
CA ASN A 55 6.78 -2.26 15.83
C ASN A 55 6.69 -3.79 15.91
N SER A 56 5.80 -4.36 16.75
CA SER A 56 5.56 -5.80 16.78
C SER A 56 4.50 -6.23 15.77
N CYS A 57 3.62 -5.34 15.32
CA CYS A 57 2.53 -5.68 14.40
C CYS A 57 2.94 -6.33 13.07
N PRO A 58 4.12 -6.04 12.47
CA PRO A 58 4.55 -6.70 11.24
C PRO A 58 4.70 -8.22 11.34
N THR A 59 4.75 -8.81 12.54
CA THR A 59 4.77 -10.28 12.71
C THR A 59 3.46 -10.95 12.28
N ASP A 60 2.38 -10.19 12.20
CA ASP A 60 1.05 -10.68 11.83
C ASP A 60 0.79 -10.58 10.32
N PHE A 61 1.77 -10.12 9.55
CA PHE A 61 1.65 -9.93 8.11
C PHE A 61 1.89 -11.23 7.34
N GLU A 62 1.21 -11.36 6.21
CA GLU A 62 1.42 -12.44 5.26
C GLU A 62 2.77 -12.29 4.53
N PRO A 63 3.34 -13.41 4.04
CA PRO A 63 4.52 -13.36 3.19
C PRO A 63 4.33 -12.42 1.99
N GLY A 64 5.33 -11.61 1.68
CA GLY A 64 5.29 -10.62 0.60
C GLY A 64 4.87 -9.21 1.03
N MET A 65 4.54 -8.99 2.30
CA MET A 65 4.18 -7.69 2.87
C MET A 65 5.36 -6.97 3.55
N GLU A 66 6.56 -7.53 3.51
CA GLU A 66 7.78 -6.98 4.10
C GLU A 66 8.12 -5.55 3.63
N PRO A 67 7.80 -5.12 2.38
CA PRO A 67 8.03 -3.75 1.95
C PRO A 67 7.11 -2.70 2.60
N ILE A 68 6.05 -3.13 3.28
CA ILE A 68 5.04 -2.23 3.86
C ILE A 68 5.60 -1.61 5.14
N ARG A 69 5.50 -0.28 5.22
CA ARG A 69 5.86 0.51 6.39
C ARG A 69 4.60 1.00 7.11
N LEU A 70 4.72 1.15 8.42
CA LEU A 70 3.63 1.62 9.28
C LEU A 70 3.95 2.99 9.86
N LYS A 71 2.89 3.78 10.08
CA LYS A 71 2.90 5.04 10.82
C LYS A 71 1.68 5.08 11.72
N ASP A 72 1.89 5.34 13.01
CA ASP A 72 0.83 5.48 14.00
C ASP A 72 0.53 6.97 14.26
N ASP A 73 -0.75 7.31 14.39
CA ASP A 73 -1.24 8.60 14.88
C ASP A 73 -2.12 8.35 16.12
N PRO A 74 -1.54 8.46 17.33
CA PRO A 74 -2.25 8.22 18.58
C PRO A 74 -3.36 9.21 18.88
N ALA A 75 -3.31 10.43 18.34
CA ALA A 75 -4.31 11.46 18.62
C ALA A 75 -5.66 11.11 17.98
N THR A 76 -5.61 10.56 16.76
CA THR A 76 -6.80 10.13 16.00
C THR A 76 -7.03 8.61 16.08
N ARG A 77 -6.14 7.87 16.76
CA ARG A 77 -6.09 6.41 16.80
C ARG A 77 -6.11 5.78 15.40
N THR A 78 -5.28 6.34 14.53
CA THR A 78 -5.20 5.95 13.12
C THR A 78 -3.86 5.31 12.82
N VAL A 79 -3.88 4.14 12.18
CA VAL A 79 -2.66 3.52 11.62
C VAL A 79 -2.67 3.67 10.11
N THR A 80 -1.56 4.16 9.56
CA THR A 80 -1.33 4.27 8.12
C THR A 80 -0.28 3.28 7.69
N ALA A 81 -0.62 2.45 6.72
CA ALA A 81 0.32 1.57 6.04
C ALA A 81 0.64 2.10 4.65
N TYR A 82 1.89 1.95 4.23
CA TYR A 82 2.34 2.46 2.93
C TYR A 82 3.54 1.72 2.38
N VAL A 83 3.60 1.67 1.05
CA VAL A 83 4.82 1.36 0.30
C VAL A 83 5.33 2.68 -0.29
N PRO A 84 6.55 3.14 0.06
CA PRO A 84 7.06 4.43 -0.37
C PRO A 84 6.88 4.68 -1.86
N LEU A 85 6.33 5.85 -2.21
CA LEU A 85 6.10 6.31 -3.59
C LEU A 85 5.05 5.52 -4.40
N ILE A 86 4.44 4.45 -3.87
CA ILE A 86 3.53 3.60 -4.65
C ILE A 86 2.10 3.63 -4.12
N ALA A 87 1.88 3.28 -2.84
CA ALA A 87 0.53 3.13 -2.29
C ALA A 87 0.50 3.47 -0.79
N SER A 88 -0.63 4.02 -0.33
CA SER A 88 -0.87 4.30 1.09
C SER A 88 -2.35 4.22 1.42
N ARG A 89 -2.68 3.59 2.55
CA ARG A 89 -4.04 3.53 3.12
C ARG A 89 -3.96 3.56 4.63
N SER A 90 -5.05 4.00 5.26
CA SER A 90 -5.15 4.06 6.72
C SER A 90 -6.37 3.30 7.23
N ALA A 91 -6.31 2.91 8.49
CA ALA A 91 -7.44 2.41 9.27
C ALA A 91 -7.51 3.18 10.59
N THR A 92 -8.73 3.59 10.97
CA THR A 92 -9.01 4.37 12.18
C THR A 92 -9.73 3.48 13.16
N PHE A 93 -9.29 3.45 14.41
CA PHE A 93 -9.97 2.71 15.46
C PHE A 93 -11.24 3.43 15.89
N ASP A 94 -12.37 2.73 15.77
CA ASP A 94 -13.65 3.11 16.33
C ASP A 94 -13.98 2.21 17.54
N PRO A 95 -14.41 2.76 18.68
CA PRO A 95 -14.69 1.97 19.89
C PRO A 95 -15.82 0.94 19.73
N VAL A 96 -16.75 1.14 18.80
CA VAL A 96 -17.90 0.26 18.58
C VAL A 96 -17.65 -0.67 17.40
N LEU A 97 -17.09 -0.15 16.31
CA LEU A 97 -16.91 -0.87 15.05
C LEU A 97 -15.51 -1.50 14.92
N GLY A 98 -14.58 -1.21 15.82
CA GLY A 98 -13.18 -1.62 15.74
C GLY A 98 -12.40 -0.85 14.66
N CYS A 99 -11.40 -1.48 14.07
CA CYS A 99 -10.54 -0.83 13.08
C CYS A 99 -11.19 -0.70 11.70
N GLN A 100 -11.58 0.53 11.36
CA GLN A 100 -12.29 0.87 10.14
C GLN A 100 -11.33 1.37 9.05
N PRO A 101 -11.27 0.70 7.89
CA PRO A 101 -10.42 1.12 6.79
C PRO A 101 -10.97 2.40 6.14
N GLN A 102 -10.08 3.20 5.56
CA GLN A 102 -10.48 4.32 4.72
C GLN A 102 -11.43 3.86 3.59
N PRO A 103 -12.46 4.65 3.27
CA PRO A 103 -13.38 4.35 2.18
C PRO A 103 -12.67 3.98 0.89
N PHE A 104 -13.21 2.99 0.18
CA PHE A 104 -12.72 2.61 -1.14
C PHE A 104 -12.97 3.75 -2.13
N LYS A 105 -11.92 4.13 -2.88
CA LYS A 105 -11.96 5.22 -3.87
C LYS A 105 -12.01 4.74 -5.32
N GLY A 106 -11.92 3.44 -5.56
CA GLY A 106 -11.97 2.87 -6.91
C GLY A 106 -13.41 2.64 -7.38
N THR A 107 -13.54 2.03 -8.56
CA THR A 107 -14.85 1.67 -9.13
C THR A 107 -15.50 0.55 -8.31
N PRO A 108 -16.68 0.77 -7.70
CA PRO A 108 -17.38 -0.27 -6.97
C PRO A 108 -17.64 -1.48 -7.86
N LEU A 109 -17.40 -2.68 -7.33
CA LEU A 109 -17.83 -3.90 -8.00
C LEU A 109 -19.35 -3.91 -8.02
N LYS A 110 -19.95 -4.19 -9.19
CA LYS A 110 -21.36 -4.58 -9.25
C LYS A 110 -21.47 -5.97 -8.65
N VAL A 111 -21.61 -6.05 -7.33
CA VAL A 111 -22.09 -7.26 -6.68
C VAL A 111 -23.54 -7.39 -7.12
N HIS A 112 -23.90 -8.54 -7.70
CA HIS A 112 -25.23 -8.81 -8.25
C HIS A 112 -26.33 -8.22 -7.37
N ASP A 113 -27.34 -7.62 -8.02
CA ASP A 113 -28.44 -6.87 -7.40
C ASP A 113 -28.81 -7.47 -6.04
N ALA A 114 -28.45 -6.77 -4.96
CA ALA A 114 -28.90 -7.12 -3.63
C ALA A 114 -30.43 -7.05 -3.67
N LYS A 115 -31.07 -8.22 -3.80
CA LYS A 115 -32.52 -8.33 -3.72
C LYS A 115 -32.93 -7.76 -2.36
N PRO A 116 -33.88 -6.81 -2.32
CA PRO A 116 -34.32 -6.18 -1.09
C PRO A 116 -34.86 -7.19 -0.08
#